data_AF-B2CP12-F1
#
_entry.id   AF-B2CP12-F1
#
_cell.length_a   1.000
_cell.length_b   1.000
_cell.length_c   1.000
_cell.angle_alpha   90.00
_cell.angle_beta   90.00
_cell.angle_gamma   90.00
#
_symmetry.space_group_name_H-M   'P 1'
#
loop_
_entity.id
_entity.type
_entity.pdbx_description
1 polymer ?
#
loop_
_entity_poly.entity_id
_entity_poly.type
_entity_poly.pdbx_seq_one_letter_code
_entity_poly.pdbx_strand_id
1 'polypeptide(L)'
;AAKALDKRQAMLCVLAENCDEASYKKLVQALCNEHQIPLVKVDNNKKLGEWAGLCKIDKDGKARKIVGCSCVVIKDFGEETP
;
A
#
# COMPACT_ATOMS: atom_id res chain seq x y z
N ALA A 1 -0.72 -2.44 8.44
CA ALA A 1 0.48 -1.68 8.04
C ALA A 1 1.43 -1.40 9.19
N ALA A 2 1.00 -0.69 10.25
CA ALA A 2 1.90 -0.23 11.34
C ALA A 2 2.77 -1.33 11.99
N LYS A 3 2.22 -2.53 12.25
CA LYS A 3 3.00 -3.66 12.82
C LYS A 3 4.16 -4.14 11.94
N ALA A 4 4.10 -3.93 10.62
CA ALA A 4 5.15 -4.34 9.69
C ALA A 4 6.25 -3.27 9.57
N LEU A 5 5.83 -2.00 9.65
CA LEU A 5 6.70 -0.83 9.70
C LEU A 5 7.57 -0.84 10.96
N ASP A 6 6.94 -1.04 12.11
CA ASP A 6 7.60 -1.08 13.43
C ASP A 6 8.63 -2.22 13.53
N LYS A 7 8.32 -3.38 12.94
CA LYS A 7 9.21 -4.53 12.92
C LYS A 7 10.40 -4.39 11.94
N ARG A 8 10.54 -3.26 11.23
CA ARG A 8 11.53 -3.05 10.15
C ARG A 8 11.49 -4.12 9.05
N GLN A 9 10.36 -4.79 8.89
CA GLN A 9 10.16 -5.82 7.86
C GLN A 9 9.54 -5.24 6.60
N ALA A 10 9.44 -3.91 6.51
CA ALA A 10 8.81 -3.22 5.41
C ALA A 10 9.90 -2.68 4.48
N MET A 11 9.90 -3.14 3.23
CA MET A 11 10.79 -2.64 2.18
C MET A 11 10.21 -1.44 1.45
N LEU A 12 8.88 -1.38 1.31
CA LEU A 12 8.20 -0.28 0.62
C LEU A 12 6.80 -0.07 1.19
N CYS A 13 6.41 1.20 1.32
CA CYS A 13 5.08 1.59 1.75
C CYS A 13 4.39 2.40 0.66
N VAL A 14 3.16 2.00 0.35
CA VAL A 14 2.28 2.76 -0.55
C VAL A 14 1.11 3.31 0.24
N LEU A 15 0.89 4.62 0.14
CA LEU A 15 -0.17 5.34 0.84
C LEU A 15 -1.13 5.95 -0.19
N ALA A 16 -2.43 5.72 -0.01
CA ALA A 16 -3.45 6.40 -0.79
C ALA A 16 -3.68 7.82 -0.25
N GLU A 17 -3.68 8.84 -1.11
CA GLU A 17 -3.98 10.21 -0.71
C GLU A 17 -5.46 10.40 -0.38
N ASN A 18 -6.36 9.54 -0.86
CA ASN A 18 -7.78 9.58 -0.51
C ASN A 18 -8.11 8.93 0.85
N CYS A 19 -7.19 8.98 1.83
CA CYS A 19 -7.46 8.51 3.19
C CYS A 19 -8.05 9.67 4.01
N ASP A 20 -9.27 9.49 4.52
CA ASP A 20 -10.05 10.53 5.20
C ASP A 20 -9.41 11.03 6.52
N GLU A 21 -8.56 10.23 7.17
CA GLU A 21 -7.86 10.64 8.39
C GLU A 21 -6.44 11.16 8.11
N ALA A 22 -6.26 12.48 8.30
CA ALA A 22 -4.95 13.12 8.26
C ALA A 22 -3.97 12.57 9.31
N SER A 23 -4.49 12.11 10.46
CA SER A 23 -3.72 11.43 11.50
C SER A 23 -3.04 10.16 10.96
N TYR A 24 -3.75 9.41 10.13
CA TYR A 24 -3.22 8.18 9.53
C TYR A 24 -2.06 8.45 8.57
N LYS A 25 -2.20 9.46 7.71
CA LYS A 25 -1.15 9.88 6.77
C LYS A 25 0.11 10.32 7.51
N LYS A 26 -0.05 11.12 8.56
CA LYS A 26 1.07 11.59 9.40
C LYS A 26 1.79 10.44 10.09
N LEU A 27 1.05 9.48 10.64
CA LEU A 27 1.62 8.31 11.34
C LEU A 27 2.42 7.44 10.36
N VAL A 28 1.87 7.15 9.18
CA VAL A 28 2.58 6.36 8.16
C VAL A 28 3.80 7.11 7.63
N GLN A 29 3.69 8.41 7.37
CA GLN A 29 4.81 9.22 6.90
C GLN A 29 5.93 9.32 7.94
N ALA A 30 5.60 9.48 9.22
CA ALA A 30 6.57 9.49 10.31
C ALA A 30 7.30 8.15 10.45
N LEU A 31 6.55 7.04 10.44
CA LEU A 31 7.13 5.69 10.51
C LEU A 31 8.01 5.37 9.29
N CYS A 32 7.61 5.78 8.08
CA CYS A 32 8.44 5.58 6.88
C CYS A 32 9.73 6.39 6.94
N ASN A 33 9.66 7.63 7.45
CA ASN A 33 10.82 8.49 7.61
C ASN A 33 11.79 7.97 8.68
N GLU A 34 11.27 7.45 9.80
CA GLU A 34 12.08 6.92 10.90
C GLU A 34 12.83 5.64 10.52
N HIS A 35 12.23 4.78 9.68
CA HIS A 35 12.83 3.53 9.24
C HIS A 35 13.50 3.60 7.86
N GLN A 36 13.57 4.79 7.25
CA GLN A 36 14.13 5.03 5.90
C GLN A 36 13.49 4.15 4.80
N ILE A 37 12.18 3.94 4.89
CA ILE A 37 11.43 3.13 3.92
C ILE A 37 10.91 4.05 2.81
N PRO A 38 11.11 3.71 1.52
CA PRO A 38 10.55 4.47 0.42
C PRO A 38 9.02 4.50 0.50
N LEU A 39 8.47 5.72 0.51
CA LEU A 39 7.03 5.99 0.54
C LEU A 39 6.56 6.42 -0.86
N VAL A 40 5.62 5.67 -1.43
CA VAL A 40 4.92 6.02 -2.67
C VAL A 40 3.52 6.53 -2.34
N LYS A 41 3.14 7.67 -2.92
CA LYS A 41 1.79 8.24 -2.79
C LYS A 41 0.99 7.93 -4.05
N VAL A 42 -0.27 7.53 -3.89
CA VAL A 42 -1.18 7.23 -5.01
C VAL A 42 -2.51 7.94 -4.76
N ASP A 43 -3.04 8.64 -5.76
CA ASP A 43 -4.26 9.43 -5.60
C ASP A 43 -5.52 8.59 -5.32
N ASN A 44 -5.60 7.39 -5.89
CA ASN A 44 -6.83 6.60 -5.91
C ASN A 44 -6.71 5.27 -5.15
N ASN A 45 -7.48 5.16 -4.07
CA ASN A 45 -7.55 3.97 -3.22
C ASN A 45 -8.09 2.72 -3.96
N LYS A 46 -8.93 2.89 -4.99
CA LYS A 46 -9.43 1.78 -5.80
C LYS A 46 -8.33 1.25 -6.71
N LYS A 47 -7.55 2.13 -7.35
CA LYS A 47 -6.38 1.69 -8.16
C LYS A 47 -5.38 0.96 -7.29
N LEU A 48 -5.12 1.47 -6.08
CA LEU A 48 -4.25 0.80 -5.12
C LEU A 48 -4.77 -0.57 -4.68
N GLY A 49 -6.08 -0.68 -4.47
CA GLY A 49 -6.75 -1.95 -4.19
C GLY A 49 -6.60 -2.96 -5.33
N GLU A 50 -6.73 -2.51 -6.57
CA GLU A 50 -6.49 -3.34 -7.75
C GLU A 50 -5.03 -3.80 -7.85
N TRP A 51 -4.06 -2.90 -7.60
CA TRP A 51 -2.63 -3.25 -7.55
C TRP A 51 -2.30 -4.26 -6.45
N ALA A 52 -2.99 -4.18 -5.32
CA ALA A 52 -2.86 -5.13 -4.22
C ALA A 52 -3.59 -6.46 -4.48
N GLY A 53 -4.27 -6.62 -5.62
CA GLY A 53 -5.05 -7.82 -5.94
C GLY A 53 -6.36 -7.94 -5.17
N LEU A 54 -6.83 -6.86 -4.52
CA LEU A 54 -8.10 -6.80 -3.79
C LEU A 54 -9.29 -6.59 -4.74
N CYS A 55 -9.34 -7.39 -5.80
CA CYS A 55 -10.37 -7.33 -6.82
C CYS A 55 -10.86 -8.73 -7.20
N LYS A 56 -12.14 -8.86 -7.54
CA LYS A 56 -12.67 -10.07 -8.17
C LYS A 56 -12.61 -9.90 -9.68
N ILE A 57 -11.94 -10.82 -10.35
CA ILE A 57 -11.85 -10.82 -11.80
C ILE A 57 -13.07 -11.58 -12.34
N ASP A 58 -13.88 -10.94 -13.18
CA ASP A 58 -14.94 -11.63 -13.92
C ASP A 58 -14.35 -12.47 -15.07
N LYS A 59 -15.13 -13.42 -15.61
CA LYS A 59 -14.71 -14.30 -16.73
C LYS A 59 -14.22 -13.55 -17.99
N ASP A 60 -14.53 -12.27 -18.11
CA ASP A 60 -14.14 -11.37 -19.20
C ASP A 60 -12.83 -10.60 -18.93
N GLY A 61 -12.13 -10.89 -17.82
CA GLY A 61 -10.89 -10.23 -17.43
C GLY A 61 -11.05 -8.83 -16.83
N LYS A 62 -12.29 -8.35 -16.66
CA LYS A 62 -12.57 -7.04 -16.02
C LYS A 62 -12.64 -7.16 -14.50
N ALA A 63 -11.93 -6.27 -13.84
CA ALA A 63 -11.93 -6.06 -12.40
C ALA A 63 -13.32 -5.59 -11.90
N ARG A 64 -14.04 -6.43 -11.16
CA ARG A 64 -15.28 -6.04 -10.44
C ARG A 64 -15.11 -6.19 -8.93
N LYS A 65 -15.85 -5.37 -8.18
CA LYS A 65 -15.78 -5.31 -6.69
C LYS A 65 -14.37 -5.04 -6.17
N ILE A 66 -13.72 -4.01 -6.71
CA ILE A 66 -12.44 -3.51 -6.19
C ILE A 66 -12.66 -2.98 -4.78
N VAL A 67 -11.97 -3.57 -3.80
CA VAL A 67 -11.95 -3.06 -2.43
C VAL A 67 -10.88 -1.97 -2.36
N GLY A 68 -11.28 -0.77 -1.93
CA GLY A 68 -10.31 0.33 -1.76
C GLY A 68 -9.29 -0.03 -0.69
N CYS A 69 -8.02 0.21 -1.00
CA CYS A 69 -6.94 0.07 -0.02
C CYS A 69 -6.39 1.44 0.33
N SER A 70 -6.23 1.72 1.63
CA SER A 70 -5.66 2.98 2.11
C SER A 70 -4.15 2.89 2.28
N CYS A 71 -3.61 1.70 2.56
CA CYS A 71 -2.17 1.49 2.77
C CYS A 71 -1.76 0.06 2.39
N VAL A 72 -0.64 -0.04 1.71
CA VAL A 72 -0.01 -1.33 1.37
C VAL A 72 1.43 -1.28 1.84
N VAL A 73 1.90 -2.39 2.42
CA VAL A 73 3.28 -2.53 2.86
C VAL A 73 3.84 -3.77 2.20
N ILE A 74 4.91 -3.61 1.44
CA ILE A 74 5.66 -4.69 0.82
C ILE A 74 6.72 -5.13 1.81
N LYS A 75 6.73 -6.41 2.15
CA LYS A 75 7.68 -7.00 3.10
C LYS A 75 8.83 -7.71 2.40
N ASP A 76 8.47 -8.51 1.39
CA ASP A 76 9.41 -9.25 0.57
C ASP A 76 9.01 -8.99 -0.88
N PHE A 77 9.90 -8.41 -1.68
CA PHE A 77 9.68 -8.16 -3.10
C PHE A 77 9.99 -9.40 -3.97
N GLY A 78 10.27 -10.56 -3.36
CA GLY A 78 10.75 -11.73 -4.09
C GLY A 78 12.21 -11.55 -4.54
N GLU A 79 12.66 -12.39 -5.46
CA GLU A 79 14.03 -12.35 -5.98
C GLU A 79 14.25 -11.17 -6.92
N GLU A 80 15.35 -10.45 -6.73
CA GLU A 80 15.86 -9.48 -7.69
C GLU A 80 16.10 -10.19 -9.03
N THR A 81 15.33 -9.83 -10.06
CA THR A 81 15.73 -10.15 -11.42
C THR A 81 17.03 -9.39 -11.75
N PRO A 82 18.06 -10.07 -12.28
CA PRO A 82 19.39 -9.51 -12.57
C PRO A 82 19.38 -8.45 -13.68
#